data_AF-A0A3D1ES92-F1
#
_entry.id   AF-A0A3D1ES92-F1
#
_cell.length_a   1.000
_cell.length_b   1.000
_cell.length_c   1.000
_cell.angle_alpha   90.00
_cell.angle_beta   90.00
_cell.angle_gamma   90.00
#
_symmetry.space_group_name_H-M   'P 1'
#
loop_
_entity.id
_entity.type
_entity.pdbx_description
1 polymer ?
#
loop_
_entity_poly.entity_id
_entity_poly.type
_entity_poly.pdbx_seq_one_letter_code
_entity_poly.pdbx_strand_id
1 'polypeptide(L)'
;MPPFTDDPTSRASQDAIDLSQHGKSTKDHSEFLSAVPDGYQKGRTRYVAVLGTVMSGLGKGIFSSSLAKLLKDKGLSVAPIKLEGYLNVDSGTLNPYRHGEVFVLDDGTETDMDLGTYERMLDQN
;
A
#
# COMPACT_ATOMS: atom_id res chain seq x y z
N MET A 1 16.84 33.72 67.73
CA MET A 1 16.64 34.39 66.44
C MET A 1 17.91 34.18 65.61
N PRO A 2 17.95 33.20 64.69
CA PRO A 2 19.00 33.05 63.70
C PRO A 2 18.64 33.78 62.38
N PRO A 3 19.62 34.06 61.51
CA PRO A 3 19.46 34.96 60.36
C PRO A 3 18.75 34.28 59.18
N PHE A 4 18.04 35.10 58.40
CA PHE A 4 17.49 34.76 57.09
C PHE A 4 18.66 34.63 56.08
N THR A 5 18.89 33.43 55.56
CA THR A 5 19.74 33.21 54.38
C THR A 5 18.85 32.59 53.30
N ASP A 6 18.44 33.40 52.32
CA ASP A 6 17.76 32.94 51.11
C ASP A 6 18.78 32.22 50.22
N ASP A 7 18.76 30.88 50.25
CA ASP A 7 19.51 30.04 49.31
C ASP A 7 18.68 29.83 48.03
N PRO A 8 19.11 30.37 46.87
CA PRO A 8 18.35 30.26 45.62
C PRO A 8 18.36 28.84 45.03
N THR A 9 19.11 27.90 45.61
CA THR A 9 19.17 26.51 45.10
C THR A 9 18.00 25.63 45.54
N SER A 10 17.14 26.09 46.45
CA SER A 10 16.02 25.27 46.98
C SER A 10 14.74 25.29 46.15
N ARG A 11 14.65 26.09 45.07
CA ARG A 11 13.43 26.20 44.23
C ARG A 11 13.53 25.53 42.85
N ALA A 12 14.64 24.89 42.51
CA ALA A 12 14.85 24.29 41.20
C ALA A 12 14.60 22.77 41.15
N SER A 13 13.96 22.19 42.17
CA SER A 13 13.85 20.73 42.34
C SER A 13 12.41 20.18 42.37
N GLN A 14 11.40 20.98 42.02
CA GLN A 14 10.00 20.51 41.98
C GLN A 14 9.34 20.46 40.59
N ASP A 15 9.98 20.95 39.53
CA ASP A 15 9.40 20.93 38.16
C ASP A 15 10.21 20.09 37.15
N ALA A 16 11.09 19.20 37.62
CA ALA A 16 11.71 18.21 36.75
C ALA A 16 10.73 17.04 36.59
N ILE A 17 9.75 17.21 35.70
CA ILE A 17 8.96 16.10 35.17
C ILE A 17 9.96 15.13 34.55
N ASP A 18 10.19 14.01 35.23
CA ASP A 18 11.12 12.96 34.84
C ASP A 18 10.68 12.36 33.49
N LEU A 19 11.23 12.93 32.42
CA LEU A 19 11.01 12.54 31.03
C LEU A 19 11.42 11.07 30.78
N SER A 20 12.18 10.46 31.68
CA SER A 20 12.61 9.06 31.58
C SER A 20 11.48 8.05 31.82
N GLN A 21 10.34 8.49 32.38
CA GLN A 21 9.19 7.62 32.64
C GLN A 21 8.16 7.59 31.50
N HIS A 22 8.20 8.54 30.56
CA HIS A 22 7.37 8.51 29.35
C HIS A 22 7.95 7.58 28.25
N GLY A 23 9.14 7.02 28.43
CA GLY A 23 9.75 6.06 27.51
C GLY A 23 9.40 4.60 27.75
N LYS A 24 8.56 4.28 28.75
CA LYS A 24 8.20 2.90 29.13
C LYS A 24 6.73 2.57 28.86
N SER A 25 6.24 2.91 27.68
CA SER A 25 4.99 2.41 27.10
C SER A 25 5.02 2.75 25.62
N THR A 26 5.58 1.92 24.77
CA THR A 26 4.92 0.79 24.10
C THR A 26 6.05 0.13 23.31
N LYS A 27 6.08 -1.20 23.20
CA LYS A 27 7.09 -1.96 22.44
C LYS A 27 7.57 -1.19 21.20
N ASP A 28 8.88 -1.09 21.04
CA ASP A 28 9.54 -0.67 19.81
C ASP A 28 8.96 -1.44 18.62
N HIS A 29 7.91 -0.90 18.01
CA HIS A 29 7.64 -1.08 16.61
C HIS A 29 8.66 -0.19 15.90
N SER A 30 9.93 -0.57 15.98
CA SER A 30 10.86 -0.20 14.93
C SER A 30 10.12 -0.54 13.64
N GLU A 31 9.91 0.44 12.78
CA GLU A 31 9.32 0.25 11.45
C GLU A 31 10.29 -0.54 10.56
N PHE A 32 10.78 -1.66 11.06
CA PHE A 32 11.09 -2.83 10.29
C PHE A 32 9.76 -3.26 9.67
N LEU A 33 9.34 -2.54 8.62
CA LEU A 33 8.46 -3.07 7.61
C LEU A 33 9.15 -4.31 7.09
N SER A 34 8.92 -5.44 7.76
CA SER A 34 9.32 -6.72 7.23
C SER A 34 8.73 -6.76 5.83
N ALA A 35 9.60 -6.94 4.83
CA ALA A 35 9.21 -7.02 3.42
C ALA A 35 8.10 -8.08 3.19
N VAL A 36 7.96 -8.97 4.16
CA VAL A 36 7.13 -10.14 4.19
C VAL A 36 6.13 -9.98 5.35
N PRO A 37 4.81 -9.96 5.09
CA PRO A 37 3.80 -9.84 6.16
C PRO A 37 3.82 -11.07 7.08
N ASP A 38 3.43 -10.87 8.34
CA ASP A 38 3.37 -11.95 9.33
C ASP A 38 2.51 -13.12 8.82
N GLY A 39 3.08 -14.32 8.83
CA GLY A 39 2.40 -15.52 8.32
C GLY A 39 2.42 -15.69 6.79
N TYR A 40 3.23 -14.91 6.06
CA TYR A 40 3.55 -15.22 4.66
C TYR A 40 4.39 -16.50 4.59
N GLN A 41 3.85 -17.48 3.87
CA GLN A 41 4.56 -18.70 3.54
C GLN A 41 4.93 -18.62 2.06
N LYS A 42 6.23 -18.62 1.76
CA LYS A 42 6.72 -18.68 0.39
C LYS A 42 6.12 -19.91 -0.30
N GLY A 43 5.46 -19.72 -1.45
CA GLY A 43 4.73 -20.77 -2.17
C GLY A 43 3.22 -20.83 -1.88
N ARG A 44 2.68 -20.03 -0.95
CA ARG A 44 1.24 -19.90 -0.72
C ARG A 44 0.73 -18.55 -1.23
N THR A 45 -0.05 -18.57 -2.31
CA THR A 45 -0.64 -17.36 -2.90
C THR A 45 -1.64 -16.72 -1.95
N ARG A 46 -1.55 -15.40 -1.80
CA ARG A 46 -2.51 -14.56 -1.08
C ARG A 46 -3.22 -13.68 -2.10
N TYR A 47 -4.51 -13.44 -1.88
CA TYR A 47 -5.34 -12.64 -2.77
C TYR A 47 -5.70 -11.32 -2.10
N VAL A 48 -5.55 -10.22 -2.85
CA VAL A 48 -5.99 -8.89 -2.46
C VAL A 48 -7.02 -8.44 -3.48
N ALA A 49 -8.27 -8.26 -3.06
CA ALA A 49 -9.35 -7.82 -3.93
C ALA A 49 -9.57 -6.32 -3.78
N VAL A 50 -9.52 -5.59 -4.91
CA VAL A 50 -9.82 -4.15 -4.97
C VAL A 50 -11.23 -3.97 -5.55
N LEU A 51 -12.17 -3.57 -4.71
CA LEU A 51 -13.57 -3.32 -5.08
C LEU A 51 -13.87 -1.82 -5.04
N GLY A 52 -14.82 -1.35 -5.85
CA GLY A 52 -15.33 0.03 -5.77
C GLY A 52 -16.84 0.07 -5.80
N THR A 53 -17.43 0.90 -4.93
CA THR A 53 -18.87 0.86 -4.61
C THR A 53 -19.62 2.11 -5.06
N VAL A 54 -19.01 3.30 -5.03
CA VAL A 54 -19.75 4.57 -5.16
C VAL A 54 -19.87 5.03 -6.60
N MET A 55 -18.76 5.19 -7.31
CA MET A 55 -18.76 5.58 -8.73
C MET A 55 -17.67 4.84 -9.52
N SER A 56 -17.99 4.51 -10.77
CA SER A 56 -16.99 4.07 -11.76
C SER A 56 -16.08 5.26 -12.14
N GLY A 57 -14.83 4.99 -12.52
CA GLY A 57 -13.89 6.04 -12.96
C GLY A 57 -12.99 6.65 -11.89
N LEU A 58 -13.05 6.23 -10.62
CA LEU A 58 -12.18 6.73 -9.54
C LEU A 58 -10.69 6.35 -9.66
N GLY A 59 -10.29 5.61 -10.71
CA GLY A 59 -8.90 5.18 -10.89
C GLY A 59 -8.53 3.88 -10.16
N LYS A 60 -9.47 2.93 -10.06
CA LYS A 60 -9.20 1.59 -9.48
C LYS A 60 -8.03 0.89 -10.16
N GLY A 61 -7.95 0.93 -11.50
CA GLY A 61 -6.83 0.35 -12.26
C GLY A 61 -5.49 0.90 -11.80
N ILE A 62 -5.36 2.24 -11.73
CA ILE A 62 -4.14 2.94 -11.29
C ILE A 62 -3.82 2.66 -9.81
N PHE A 63 -4.82 2.61 -8.95
CA PHE A 63 -4.61 2.26 -7.55
C PHE A 63 -4.09 0.82 -7.40
N SER A 64 -4.74 -0.14 -8.07
CA SER A 64 -4.32 -1.55 -8.08
C SER A 64 -2.91 -1.73 -8.64
N SER A 65 -2.56 -1.02 -9.71
CA SER A 65 -1.23 -1.10 -10.33
C SER A 65 -0.14 -0.53 -9.41
N SER A 66 -0.43 0.60 -8.76
CA SER A 66 0.48 1.22 -7.78
C SER A 66 0.70 0.31 -6.56
N LEU A 67 -0.37 -0.31 -6.05
CA LEU A 67 -0.26 -1.26 -4.94
C LEU A 67 0.56 -2.49 -5.34
N ALA A 68 0.33 -3.03 -6.54
CA ALA A 68 1.08 -4.17 -7.05
C ALA A 68 2.57 -3.83 -7.20
N LYS A 69 2.91 -2.63 -7.67
CA LYS A 69 4.29 -2.14 -7.78
C LYS A 69 4.97 -2.06 -6.42
N LEU A 70 4.31 -1.51 -5.39
CA LEU A 70 4.86 -1.47 -4.02
C LEU A 70 5.13 -2.87 -3.46
N LEU A 71 4.26 -3.84 -3.74
CA LEU A 71 4.46 -5.23 -3.32
C LEU A 71 5.63 -5.88 -4.08
N LYS A 72 5.77 -5.62 -5.39
CA LYS A 72 6.92 -6.06 -6.20
C LYS A 72 8.23 -5.47 -5.68
N ASP A 73 8.25 -4.18 -5.34
CA ASP A 73 9.44 -3.48 -4.83
C ASP A 73 9.86 -4.00 -3.44
N LYS A 74 8.93 -4.62 -2.69
CA LYS A 74 9.23 -5.38 -1.46
C LYS A 74 9.73 -6.81 -1.73
N GLY A 75 9.97 -7.19 -2.97
CA GLY A 75 10.48 -8.52 -3.34
C GLY A 75 9.41 -9.62 -3.33
N LEU A 76 8.13 -9.28 -3.34
CA LEU A 76 7.04 -10.23 -3.49
C LEU A 76 6.75 -10.47 -4.98
N SER A 77 6.38 -11.70 -5.32
CA SER A 77 5.81 -12.00 -6.64
C SER A 77 4.34 -11.62 -6.63
N VAL A 78 3.93 -10.80 -7.60
CA VAL A 78 2.57 -10.27 -7.73
C VAL A 78 2.09 -10.54 -9.15
N ALA A 79 0.85 -11.01 -9.28
CA ALA A 79 0.16 -11.21 -10.55
C ALA A 79 -1.20 -10.50 -10.45
N PRO A 80 -1.36 -9.32 -11.09
CA PRO A 80 -2.64 -8.61 -11.09
C PRO A 80 -3.65 -9.32 -11.98
N ILE A 81 -4.91 -9.35 -11.55
CA ILE A 81 -6.03 -9.93 -12.29
C ILE A 81 -7.11 -8.88 -12.38
N LYS A 82 -7.57 -8.61 -13.60
CA LYS A 82 -8.71 -7.74 -13.87
C LYS A 82 -9.95 -8.59 -14.07
N LEU A 83 -11.04 -8.22 -13.40
CA LEU A 83 -12.35 -8.83 -13.59
C LEU A 83 -13.30 -7.80 -14.21
N GLU A 84 -13.66 -8.03 -15.46
CA GLU A 84 -14.60 -7.19 -16.21
C GLU A 84 -16.04 -7.66 -15.98
N GLY A 85 -16.97 -6.70 -15.95
CA GLY A 85 -18.42 -6.98 -15.80
C GLY A 85 -19.14 -7.18 -17.13
N TYR A 86 -18.41 -7.23 -18.24
CA TYR A 86 -18.99 -7.41 -19.58
C TYR A 86 -19.27 -8.89 -19.87
N LEU A 87 -20.27 -9.13 -20.72
CA LEU A 87 -20.60 -10.48 -21.20
C LEU A 87 -19.71 -10.90 -22.39
N ASN A 88 -18.96 -9.94 -22.95
CA ASN A 88 -18.02 -10.18 -24.03
C ASN A 88 -16.94 -11.15 -23.58
N VAL A 89 -16.57 -12.07 -24.48
CA VAL A 89 -15.50 -13.05 -24.22
C VAL A 89 -14.13 -12.38 -24.26
N ASP A 90 -13.97 -11.37 -25.12
CA ASP A 90 -12.76 -10.57 -25.31
C ASP A 90 -13.10 -9.08 -25.48
N SER A 91 -12.09 -8.23 -25.39
CA SER A 91 -12.24 -6.79 -25.61
C SER A 91 -12.27 -6.41 -27.10
N GLY A 92 -11.86 -7.30 -28.02
CA GLY A 92 -11.80 -7.03 -29.46
C GLY A 92 -13.14 -6.75 -30.11
N THR A 93 -14.20 -7.35 -29.57
CA THR A 93 -15.58 -7.10 -30.02
C THR A 93 -16.15 -5.73 -29.59
N LEU A 94 -15.46 -5.00 -28.71
CA LEU A 94 -15.89 -3.69 -28.22
C LEU A 94 -15.51 -2.56 -29.19
N ASN A 95 -16.36 -1.54 -29.27
CA ASN A 95 -16.04 -0.35 -30.05
C ASN A 95 -14.98 0.50 -29.32
N PRO A 96 -13.78 0.70 -29.89
CA PRO A 96 -12.67 1.35 -29.20
C PRO A 96 -12.94 2.83 -28.87
N TYR A 97 -13.77 3.50 -29.66
CA TYR A 97 -14.12 4.91 -29.41
C TYR A 97 -15.04 5.09 -28.19
N ARG A 98 -15.72 4.03 -27.74
CA ARG A 98 -16.66 4.08 -26.61
C ARG A 98 -16.15 3.38 -25.36
N HIS A 99 -15.40 2.29 -25.54
CA HIS A 99 -14.95 1.43 -24.44
C HIS A 99 -13.47 1.59 -24.11
N GLY A 100 -12.72 2.35 -24.92
CA GLY A 100 -11.28 2.52 -24.75
C GLY A 100 -10.48 1.60 -25.65
N GLU A 101 -9.16 1.72 -25.55
CA GLU A 101 -8.20 0.91 -26.28
C GLU A 101 -8.30 -0.57 -25.89
N VAL A 102 -8.13 -1.45 -26.87
CA VAL A 102 -7.95 -2.88 -26.65
C VAL A 102 -6.45 -3.15 -26.51
N PHE A 103 -6.04 -3.75 -25.40
CA PHE A 103 -4.65 -4.09 -25.14
C PHE A 103 -4.38 -5.56 -25.48
N VAL A 104 -3.31 -5.82 -26.23
CA VAL A 104 -2.94 -7.18 -26.67
C VAL A 104 -1.74 -7.66 -25.86
N LEU A 105 -1.90 -8.79 -25.18
CA LEU A 105 -0.83 -9.45 -24.42
C LEU A 105 0.14 -10.19 -25.36
N ASP A 106 1.31 -10.58 -24.84
CA ASP A 106 2.33 -11.33 -25.61
C ASP A 106 1.83 -12.68 -26.15
N ASP A 107 0.80 -13.27 -25.53
CA ASP A 107 0.15 -14.51 -26.00
C ASP A 107 -0.91 -14.28 -27.09
N GLY A 108 -1.17 -13.02 -27.46
CA GLY A 108 -2.16 -12.62 -28.46
C GLY A 108 -3.56 -12.40 -27.89
N THR A 109 -3.76 -12.47 -26.58
CA THR A 109 -5.07 -12.23 -25.96
C THR A 109 -5.44 -10.75 -25.99
N GLU A 110 -6.64 -10.44 -26.49
CA GLU A 110 -7.20 -9.09 -26.53
C GLU A 110 -7.96 -8.77 -25.22
N THR A 111 -7.47 -7.77 -24.49
CA THR A 111 -7.87 -7.46 -23.12
C THR A 111 -8.16 -5.96 -22.92
N ASP A 112 -8.66 -5.60 -21.74
CA ASP A 112 -8.90 -4.20 -21.35
C ASP A 112 -7.58 -3.44 -21.14
N MET A 113 -7.63 -2.12 -21.35
CA MET A 113 -6.49 -1.21 -21.19
C MET A 113 -5.86 -1.23 -19.79
N ASP A 114 -6.61 -1.62 -18.75
CA ASP A 114 -6.07 -1.75 -17.39
C ASP A 114 -4.95 -2.80 -17.31
N LEU A 115 -4.95 -3.86 -18.13
CA LEU A 115 -3.86 -4.83 -18.17
C LEU A 115 -2.57 -4.20 -18.70
N GLY A 116 -2.64 -3.40 -19.76
CA GLY A 116 -1.48 -2.64 -20.23
C GLY A 116 -0.97 -1.64 -19.19
N THR A 117 -1.84 -1.13 -18.31
CA THR A 117 -1.42 -0.32 -17.17
C THR A 117 -0.68 -1.15 -16.12
N TYR A 118 -1.09 -2.39 -15.90
CA TYR A 118 -0.40 -3.32 -15.01
C TYR A 118 0.98 -3.69 -15.53
N GLU A 119 1.12 -4.07 -16.80
CA GLU A 119 2.41 -4.41 -17.40
C GLU A 119 3.40 -3.25 -17.32
N ARG A 120 2.97 -2.03 -17.71
CA ARG A 120 3.83 -0.83 -17.65
C ARG A 120 4.28 -0.48 -16.24
N MET A 121 3.40 -0.62 -15.24
CA MET A 121 3.72 -0.29 -13.86
C MET A 121 4.59 -1.35 -13.20
N LEU A 122 4.34 -2.61 -13.54
CA LEU A 122 5.08 -3.72 -12.97
C LEU A 122 6.39 -3.97 -13.71
N ASP A 123 6.56 -3.53 -14.95
CA ASP A 123 7.67 -3.93 -15.82
C ASP A 123 7.74 -5.47 -15.90
N GLN A 124 6.60 -6.05 -16.31
CA GLN A 124 6.35 -7.49 -16.45
C GLN A 124 5.43 -7.71 -17.65
N ASN A 125 5.75 -8.73 -18.45
CA ASN A 125 4.92 -9.29 -19.50
C ASN A 125 4.44 -10.69 -19.08
#